data_AF-A0A1R3I2M2-F1
#
_entry.id   AF-A0A1R3I2M2-F1
#
_cell.length_a   1.000
_cell.length_b   1.000
_cell.length_c   1.000
_cell.angle_alpha   90.00
_cell.angle_beta   90.00
_cell.angle_gamma   90.00
#
_symmetry.space_group_name_H-M   'P 1'
#
loop_
_entity.id
_entity.type
_entity.pdbx_description
1 polymer ?
#
loop_
_entity_poly.entity_id
_entity_poly.type
_entity_poly.pdbx_seq_one_letter_code
_entity_poly.pdbx_strand_id
1 'polypeptide(L)'
;MKFLKLLFVLAMVMALSSTALSATTPPLNEDDDNNASNQTSYFPTSIGRAGRFLAQISDRTAKTCDKHPKICRNEGSPGPFCCNKKCVDIKTDKFNCGKCGKKCGYTKICCQGKCVNPLSNEQHCGGCNNPCASSLEGYTPKPLSYYVPKDAPRKLMNIIDSCWRTNSNWSNNRKALADCAVGFGKAATGGKYGSIYVVTNPKDDPVDPKPGTLRYGVIQSQPLWIIFARDMVITLKNELIVNSYKTIDGRGAKVEIAYGPCITIQGVTNVIIHGISIHDCKPDKGGMVRSSPTHVGKRQGCDGDAISIFASSNIWIDHCFLARAADGLIDVIHASTAVTISNNYLSQHDKVMLLGHSDSYSADKVMKVTVVFNRFGQGLIERMPRVRFGYAHVVNNRYDEWKMYAIGGSANPTIFSEGNYFIAPDDQDSKQVTKREADNWQNWTWQSSRDVFMNGAYFVRSGYGSCAPRYTKSQSFTAAPGFLVPALTSEAGPLRCRVGKAC
;
A
#
# COMPACT_ATOMS: atom_id res chain seq x y z
N MET A 1 8.67 -56.26 16.89
CA MET A 1 8.02 -54.99 16.44
C MET A 1 8.24 -54.79 14.93
N LYS A 2 7.49 -55.49 14.06
CA LYS A 2 7.71 -55.47 12.59
C LYS A 2 6.44 -55.28 11.73
N PHE A 3 5.30 -54.89 12.33
CA PHE A 3 4.01 -54.82 11.64
C PHE A 3 3.37 -53.42 11.52
N LEU A 4 4.05 -52.36 11.97
CA LEU A 4 3.50 -50.98 11.95
C LEU A 4 4.24 -50.03 10.99
N LYS A 5 4.88 -50.58 9.94
CA LYS A 5 5.54 -49.79 8.87
C LYS A 5 4.98 -50.01 7.45
N LEU A 6 3.95 -50.86 7.30
CA LEU A 6 3.42 -51.25 5.98
C LEU A 6 2.20 -50.44 5.52
N LEU A 7 1.66 -49.53 6.35
CA LEU A 7 0.43 -48.76 6.06
C LEU A 7 0.67 -47.31 5.59
N PHE A 8 1.92 -46.84 5.53
CA PHE A 8 2.26 -45.46 5.12
C PHE A 8 3.05 -45.35 3.81
N VAL A 9 3.28 -46.45 3.10
CA VAL A 9 4.05 -46.48 1.84
C VAL A 9 3.14 -46.66 0.61
N LEU A 10 1.85 -46.97 0.79
CA LEU A 10 0.92 -47.29 -0.31
C LEU A 10 0.16 -46.07 -0.89
N ALA A 11 0.57 -44.84 -0.58
CA ALA A 11 -0.17 -43.61 -0.94
C ALA A 11 0.62 -42.60 -1.80
N MET A 12 1.76 -43.01 -2.39
CA MET A 12 2.63 -42.11 -3.17
C MET A 12 3.16 -42.66 -4.50
N VAL A 13 2.60 -43.76 -5.02
CA VAL A 13 2.93 -44.28 -6.36
C VAL A 13 1.62 -44.66 -7.09
N MET A 14 1.59 -44.43 -8.40
CA MET A 14 0.41 -44.39 -9.29
C MET A 14 -0.36 -43.04 -9.15
N ALA A 15 -0.56 -42.23 -10.19
CA ALA A 15 -0.37 -42.47 -11.63
C ALA A 15 0.18 -41.25 -12.40
N LEU A 16 1.09 -41.54 -13.33
CA LEU A 16 1.35 -40.76 -14.55
C LEU A 16 0.90 -41.64 -15.72
N SER A 17 -0.03 -41.15 -16.55
CA SER A 17 -0.11 -41.31 -18.03
C SER A 17 -1.54 -41.32 -18.58
N SER A 18 -1.77 -40.52 -19.64
CA SER A 18 -2.69 -40.69 -20.80
C SER A 18 -4.10 -41.28 -20.58
N THR A 19 -5.20 -40.69 -21.10
CA THR A 19 -5.42 -40.39 -22.54
C THR A 19 -6.45 -39.26 -22.76
N ALA A 20 -6.45 -38.68 -23.96
CA ALA A 20 -7.47 -37.71 -24.40
C ALA A 20 -8.78 -38.39 -24.87
N LEU A 21 -9.90 -37.66 -24.84
CA LEU A 21 -10.92 -37.67 -25.90
C LEU A 21 -11.83 -36.42 -25.80
N SER A 22 -12.42 -36.01 -26.92
CA SER A 22 -13.26 -34.80 -27.05
C SER A 22 -14.66 -34.95 -26.45
N ALA A 23 -15.27 -33.83 -26.05
CA ALA A 23 -16.72 -33.70 -25.88
C ALA A 23 -17.21 -32.39 -26.52
N THR A 24 -18.00 -32.50 -27.57
CA THR A 24 -18.67 -31.41 -28.30
C THR A 24 -19.97 -30.98 -27.59
N THR A 25 -20.24 -29.68 -27.56
CA THR A 25 -21.54 -29.12 -27.13
C THR A 25 -22.44 -28.77 -28.33
N PRO A 26 -23.76 -29.01 -28.23
CA PRO A 26 -24.77 -28.32 -29.03
C PRO A 26 -25.70 -27.41 -28.17
N PRO A 27 -26.27 -26.32 -28.72
CA PRO A 27 -27.14 -25.36 -28.00
C PRO A 27 -28.61 -25.39 -28.44
N LEU A 28 -29.54 -24.96 -27.56
CA LEU A 28 -30.92 -24.45 -27.82
C LEU A 28 -31.27 -23.52 -26.61
N ASN A 29 -31.65 -22.23 -26.74
CA ASN A 29 -32.87 -21.58 -27.28
C ASN A 29 -34.12 -21.83 -26.41
N GLU A 30 -34.70 -20.78 -25.77
CA GLU A 30 -35.96 -20.06 -26.12
C GLU A 30 -37.22 -20.85 -25.64
N ASP A 31 -38.34 -20.31 -25.13
CA ASP A 31 -38.85 -18.93 -24.93
C ASP A 31 -39.91 -18.86 -23.78
N ASP A 32 -40.20 -17.62 -23.35
CA ASP A 32 -41.45 -16.98 -22.87
C ASP A 32 -42.61 -17.66 -22.07
N ASP A 33 -43.20 -16.78 -21.24
CA ASP A 33 -44.64 -16.47 -21.09
C ASP A 33 -45.58 -17.01 -19.97
N ASN A 34 -45.94 -16.04 -19.11
CA ASN A 34 -47.30 -15.55 -18.79
C ASN A 34 -48.35 -16.38 -18.01
N ASN A 35 -48.68 -15.80 -16.84
CA ASN A 35 -50.01 -15.33 -16.42
C ASN A 35 -51.12 -16.35 -16.02
N ALA A 36 -51.60 -16.24 -14.77
CA ALA A 36 -53.05 -16.15 -14.47
C ALA A 36 -53.32 -15.74 -13.01
N SER A 37 -54.30 -14.86 -12.83
CA SER A 37 -54.84 -14.35 -11.55
C SER A 37 -56.02 -15.17 -11.02
N ASN A 38 -56.33 -15.12 -9.71
CA ASN A 38 -57.74 -15.05 -9.29
C ASN A 38 -58.03 -14.41 -7.91
N GLN A 39 -59.29 -13.98 -7.76
CA GLN A 39 -59.98 -13.30 -6.64
C GLN A 39 -60.86 -14.29 -5.84
N THR A 40 -61.42 -14.08 -4.64
CA THR A 40 -61.32 -13.11 -3.50
C THR A 40 -61.90 -13.84 -2.24
N SER A 41 -61.93 -13.33 -1.00
CA SER A 41 -63.01 -12.46 -0.46
C SER A 41 -63.20 -12.64 1.08
N TYR A 42 -63.91 -11.70 1.72
CA TYR A 42 -64.55 -11.70 3.06
C TYR A 42 -63.74 -11.73 4.40
N PHE A 43 -64.15 -10.80 5.29
CA PHE A 43 -63.91 -10.72 6.75
C PHE A 43 -65.22 -11.09 7.50
N PRO A 44 -65.21 -11.55 8.77
CA PRO A 44 -65.35 -10.60 9.90
C PRO A 44 -64.72 -10.99 11.28
N THR A 45 -64.43 -9.96 12.08
CA THR A 45 -64.44 -9.83 13.57
C THR A 45 -64.24 -11.02 14.52
N SER A 46 -63.30 -10.91 15.47
CA SER A 46 -63.57 -10.71 16.93
C SER A 46 -62.31 -10.81 17.82
N ILE A 47 -62.46 -10.68 19.14
CA ILE A 47 -61.40 -10.37 20.13
C ILE A 47 -60.90 -11.62 20.86
N GLY A 48 -59.58 -11.75 21.06
CA GLY A 48 -59.00 -12.80 21.92
C GLY A 48 -57.55 -12.53 22.35
N ARG A 49 -57.26 -12.57 23.65
CA ARG A 49 -55.90 -12.48 24.22
C ARG A 49 -55.20 -13.85 24.27
N ALA A 50 -53.87 -13.77 24.30
CA ALA A 50 -52.87 -14.73 24.82
C ALA A 50 -51.98 -15.35 23.74
N GLY A 51 -50.66 -15.18 23.91
CA GLY A 51 -49.67 -15.47 22.88
C GLY A 51 -49.30 -16.94 22.75
N ARG A 52 -48.90 -17.33 21.54
CA ARG A 52 -47.97 -18.44 21.29
C ARG A 52 -46.89 -18.00 20.32
N PHE A 53 -45.74 -18.64 20.47
CA PHE A 53 -44.48 -18.32 19.83
C PHE A 53 -44.41 -18.94 18.42
N LEU A 54 -44.01 -18.12 17.43
CA LEU A 54 -43.41 -18.43 16.11
C LEU A 54 -44.16 -18.00 14.83
N ALA A 55 -43.31 -17.57 13.89
CA ALA A 55 -43.47 -17.43 12.43
C ALA A 55 -43.94 -16.09 11.84
N GLN A 56 -43.22 -15.70 10.77
CA GLN A 56 -43.48 -14.66 9.76
C GLN A 56 -43.48 -13.21 10.28
N ILE A 57 -42.34 -12.50 10.19
CA ILE A 57 -41.86 -11.82 8.97
C ILE A 57 -42.90 -10.81 8.46
N SER A 58 -43.06 -9.71 9.20
CA SER A 58 -43.56 -8.46 8.63
C SER A 58 -42.39 -7.66 8.06
N ASP A 59 -42.28 -7.72 6.73
CA ASP A 59 -41.81 -6.65 5.86
C ASP A 59 -40.53 -5.88 6.30
N ARG A 60 -39.36 -6.53 6.14
CA ARG A 60 -38.07 -5.81 6.03
C ARG A 60 -37.87 -5.24 4.61
N THR A 61 -38.87 -4.54 4.04
CA THR A 61 -38.58 -3.64 2.92
C THR A 61 -37.54 -2.61 3.37
N ALA A 62 -36.48 -2.48 2.59
CA ALA A 62 -35.45 -1.48 2.86
C ALA A 62 -36.10 -0.08 2.82
N LYS A 63 -36.07 0.63 3.96
CA LYS A 63 -36.65 1.97 4.10
C LYS A 63 -35.94 2.95 3.17
N THR A 64 -36.56 3.22 2.01
CA THR A 64 -36.05 4.19 1.03
C THR A 64 -36.33 5.62 1.46
N CYS A 65 -35.45 6.55 1.06
CA CYS A 65 -35.57 7.93 1.52
C CYS A 65 -36.80 8.66 0.96
N ASP A 66 -37.37 8.21 -0.17
CA ASP A 66 -38.62 8.77 -0.72
C ASP A 66 -39.78 8.67 0.29
N LYS A 67 -39.84 7.56 1.04
CA LYS A 67 -40.85 7.32 2.10
C LYS A 67 -40.37 7.77 3.48
N HIS A 68 -39.05 7.84 3.71
CA HIS A 68 -38.47 8.24 5.00
C HIS A 68 -37.33 9.27 4.84
N PRO A 69 -37.60 10.52 4.45
CA PRO A 69 -36.55 11.49 4.09
C PRO A 69 -35.53 11.79 5.21
N LYS A 70 -35.94 11.61 6.48
CA LYS A 70 -35.07 11.79 7.65
C LYS A 70 -33.85 10.85 7.64
N ILE A 71 -33.91 9.69 6.98
CA ILE A 71 -32.78 8.75 6.90
C ILE A 71 -31.53 9.35 6.25
N CYS A 72 -31.71 10.34 5.35
CA CYS A 72 -30.60 11.06 4.72
C CYS A 72 -29.92 12.09 5.62
N ARG A 73 -30.50 12.40 6.78
CA ARG A 73 -29.90 13.31 7.78
C ARG A 73 -29.23 12.56 8.93
N ASN A 74 -29.26 11.23 8.91
CA ASN A 74 -28.56 10.41 9.89
C ASN A 74 -27.05 10.45 9.64
N GLU A 75 -26.28 10.33 10.72
CA GLU A 75 -24.83 10.22 10.66
C GLU A 75 -24.40 9.00 9.81
N GLY A 76 -23.37 9.16 8.97
CA GLY A 76 -22.91 8.14 8.03
C GLY A 76 -23.73 7.97 6.75
N SER A 77 -24.82 8.72 6.55
CA SER A 77 -25.54 8.75 5.28
C SER A 77 -24.73 9.48 4.17
N PRO A 78 -24.89 9.13 2.87
CA PRO A 78 -24.11 9.76 1.79
C PRO A 78 -24.46 11.23 1.49
N GLY A 79 -25.46 11.81 2.16
CA GLY A 79 -25.79 13.23 2.07
C GLY A 79 -27.27 13.53 2.34
N PRO A 80 -27.62 14.80 2.66
CA PRO A 80 -28.91 15.18 3.26
C PRO A 80 -30.11 15.24 2.32
N PHE A 81 -29.92 15.00 1.02
CA PHE A 81 -30.98 15.10 0.02
C PHE A 81 -31.37 13.71 -0.49
N CYS A 82 -32.67 13.48 -0.66
CA CYS A 82 -33.16 12.27 -1.30
C CYS A 82 -33.35 12.51 -2.80
N CYS A 83 -32.67 11.73 -3.64
CA CYS A 83 -32.84 11.72 -5.09
C CYS A 83 -33.06 10.27 -5.55
N ASN A 84 -34.24 9.97 -6.10
CA ASN A 84 -34.60 8.65 -6.63
C ASN A 84 -34.26 7.50 -5.68
N LYS A 85 -34.86 7.46 -4.48
CA LYS A 85 -34.67 6.47 -3.41
C LYS A 85 -33.29 6.46 -2.74
N LYS A 86 -32.32 7.29 -3.19
CA LYS A 86 -30.96 7.36 -2.67
C LYS A 86 -30.68 8.68 -1.96
N CYS A 87 -30.02 8.60 -0.81
CA CYS A 87 -29.48 9.78 -0.14
C CYS A 87 -28.19 10.23 -0.84
N VAL A 88 -28.07 11.52 -1.11
CA VAL A 88 -26.96 12.15 -1.84
C VAL A 88 -26.69 13.56 -1.29
N ASP A 89 -25.48 14.06 -1.49
CA ASP A 89 -25.16 15.47 -1.29
C ASP A 89 -25.11 16.20 -2.63
N ILE A 90 -26.14 17.02 -2.92
CA ILE A 90 -26.20 17.81 -4.16
C ILE A 90 -25.05 18.82 -4.28
N LYS A 91 -24.28 19.10 -3.22
CA LYS A 91 -23.12 19.99 -3.28
C LYS A 91 -21.87 19.31 -3.87
N THR A 92 -21.78 17.99 -3.82
CA THR A 92 -20.58 17.21 -4.19
C THR A 92 -20.85 16.03 -5.14
N ASP A 93 -22.10 15.56 -5.25
CA ASP A 93 -22.50 14.50 -6.16
C ASP A 93 -22.53 14.98 -7.62
N LYS A 94 -21.68 14.39 -8.46
CA LYS A 94 -21.58 14.64 -9.90
C LYS A 94 -22.89 14.39 -10.65
N PHE A 95 -23.75 13.48 -10.20
CA PHE A 95 -25.00 13.11 -10.87
C PHE A 95 -26.22 13.91 -10.39
N ASN A 96 -26.11 14.59 -9.25
CA ASN A 96 -27.19 15.35 -8.61
C ASN A 96 -26.75 16.79 -8.30
N CYS A 97 -25.90 17.38 -9.15
CA CYS A 97 -25.14 18.58 -8.82
C CYS A 97 -25.99 19.85 -8.80
N GLY A 98 -26.29 20.33 -7.59
CA GLY A 98 -27.17 21.46 -7.30
C GLY A 98 -28.67 21.12 -7.39
N LYS A 99 -29.05 20.00 -8.00
CA LYS A 99 -30.41 19.41 -7.98
C LYS A 99 -30.38 17.95 -8.43
N CYS A 100 -31.35 17.16 -7.97
CA CYS A 100 -31.50 15.76 -8.39
C CYS A 100 -31.48 15.60 -9.91
N GLY A 101 -30.79 14.58 -10.42
CA GLY A 101 -30.67 14.26 -11.85
C GLY A 101 -29.77 15.19 -12.67
N LYS A 102 -29.27 16.31 -12.11
CA LYS A 102 -28.34 17.20 -12.83
C LYS A 102 -26.93 16.62 -12.85
N LYS A 103 -26.65 15.83 -13.88
CA LYS A 103 -25.32 15.27 -14.16
C LYS A 103 -24.37 16.33 -14.72
N CYS A 104 -23.19 16.48 -14.11
CA CYS A 104 -22.11 17.24 -14.71
C CYS A 104 -21.52 16.50 -15.92
N GLY A 105 -21.20 17.25 -16.97
CA GLY A 105 -20.64 16.71 -18.21
C GLY A 105 -19.30 15.97 -18.04
N TYR A 106 -18.80 15.48 -19.17
CA TYR A 106 -17.44 14.94 -19.26
C TYR A 106 -16.41 15.98 -18.78
N THR A 107 -15.27 15.51 -18.25
CA THR A 107 -14.24 16.24 -17.46
C THR A 107 -14.69 17.00 -16.20
N LYS A 108 -15.96 17.41 -16.04
CA LYS A 108 -16.42 18.25 -14.91
C LYS A 108 -16.68 17.46 -13.61
N ILE A 109 -16.45 18.09 -12.45
CA ILE A 109 -16.81 17.63 -11.10
C ILE A 109 -17.92 18.51 -10.52
N CYS A 110 -18.59 18.05 -9.45
CA CYS A 110 -19.53 18.90 -8.70
C CYS A 110 -18.80 19.62 -7.55
N CYS A 111 -18.94 20.94 -7.51
CA CYS A 111 -18.39 21.82 -6.49
C CYS A 111 -19.45 22.80 -6.00
N GLN A 112 -19.80 22.67 -4.72
CA GLN A 112 -20.81 23.52 -4.07
C GLN A 112 -22.14 23.59 -4.87
N GLY A 113 -22.50 22.52 -5.57
CA GLY A 113 -23.69 22.43 -6.43
C GLY A 113 -23.53 22.99 -7.85
N LYS A 114 -22.31 23.37 -8.25
CA LYS A 114 -21.95 23.83 -9.60
C LYS A 114 -21.03 22.82 -10.29
N CYS A 115 -21.23 22.62 -11.59
CA CYS A 115 -20.39 21.73 -12.40
C CYS A 115 -19.17 22.47 -12.93
N VAL A 116 -17.98 22.15 -12.45
CA VAL A 116 -16.72 22.86 -12.74
C VAL A 116 -15.71 21.92 -13.37
N ASN A 117 -14.84 22.42 -14.25
CA ASN A 117 -13.78 21.60 -14.86
C ASN A 117 -12.47 21.74 -14.06
N PRO A 118 -12.00 20.71 -13.35
CA PRO A 118 -10.78 20.79 -12.54
C PRO A 118 -9.49 20.81 -13.38
N LEU A 119 -9.59 20.72 -14.71
CA LEU A 119 -8.47 20.86 -15.65
C LEU A 119 -8.29 22.28 -16.18
N SER A 120 -9.30 23.15 -16.03
CA SER A 120 -9.29 24.49 -16.65
C SER A 120 -9.92 25.59 -15.77
N ASN A 121 -10.36 25.26 -14.56
CA ASN A 121 -10.89 26.21 -13.61
C ASN A 121 -9.83 26.47 -12.54
N GLU A 122 -9.27 27.67 -12.54
CA GLU A 122 -8.17 28.11 -11.66
C GLU A 122 -8.52 28.10 -10.17
N GLN A 123 -9.77 27.87 -9.78
CA GLN A 123 -10.22 27.78 -8.39
C GLN A 123 -10.44 26.31 -7.94
N HIS A 124 -10.28 25.35 -8.86
CA HIS A 124 -10.63 23.94 -8.69
C HIS A 124 -9.64 22.94 -9.34
N CYS A 125 -8.36 23.30 -9.48
CA CYS A 125 -7.28 22.45 -10.00
C CYS A 125 -7.25 21.05 -9.35
N GLY A 126 -7.47 20.00 -10.14
CA GLY A 126 -7.46 18.59 -9.68
C GLY A 126 -8.51 18.22 -8.62
N GLY A 127 -9.28 19.18 -8.08
CA GLY A 127 -10.10 18.96 -6.89
C GLY A 127 -10.92 20.19 -6.48
N CYS A 128 -11.94 19.94 -5.67
CA CYS A 128 -12.90 20.98 -5.34
C CYS A 128 -12.34 22.02 -4.35
N ASN A 129 -12.61 23.31 -4.64
CA ASN A 129 -12.07 24.46 -3.91
C ASN A 129 -10.53 24.46 -3.77
N ASN A 130 -9.83 23.82 -4.70
CA ASN A 130 -8.37 23.80 -4.76
C ASN A 130 -7.90 24.78 -5.85
N PRO A 131 -7.49 26.02 -5.53
CA PRO A 131 -6.97 26.92 -6.54
C PRO A 131 -5.72 26.35 -7.19
N CYS A 132 -5.58 26.57 -8.50
CA CYS A 132 -4.36 26.25 -9.22
C CYS A 132 -3.22 27.10 -8.65
N ALA A 133 -2.10 26.45 -8.31
CA ALA A 133 -0.85 27.18 -8.27
C ALA A 133 -0.53 27.59 -9.72
N SER A 134 -0.53 28.89 -9.99
CA SER A 134 0.24 29.44 -11.09
C SER A 134 1.72 29.04 -10.95
N SER A 135 2.52 29.31 -11.96
CA SER A 135 3.98 29.21 -11.92
C SER A 135 4.59 29.82 -10.64
N LEU A 136 5.85 29.48 -10.35
CA LEU A 136 6.60 29.85 -9.14
C LEU A 136 6.63 31.37 -8.81
N GLU A 137 6.18 32.22 -9.72
CA GLU A 137 5.91 33.64 -9.50
C GLU A 137 4.62 33.85 -8.69
N GLY A 138 4.76 34.03 -7.38
CA GLY A 138 3.72 34.62 -6.52
C GLY A 138 3.17 33.72 -5.42
N TYR A 139 3.19 32.39 -5.58
CA TYR A 139 2.95 31.50 -4.44
C TYR A 139 4.23 31.34 -3.63
N THR A 140 4.51 32.28 -2.73
CA THR A 140 5.38 31.99 -1.59
C THR A 140 4.63 31.05 -0.64
N PRO A 141 5.06 29.79 -0.45
CA PRO A 141 4.50 28.97 0.61
C PRO A 141 4.72 29.73 1.91
N LYS A 142 3.69 29.87 2.75
CA LYS A 142 3.91 30.48 4.07
C LYS A 142 5.03 29.69 4.76
N PRO A 143 6.09 30.35 5.25
CA PRO A 143 7.28 29.65 5.74
C PRO A 143 6.87 28.66 6.83
N LEU A 144 7.67 27.62 7.05
CA LEU A 144 7.34 26.54 7.99
C LEU A 144 6.91 27.08 9.37
N SER A 145 7.51 28.21 9.80
CA SER A 145 7.20 28.99 11.01
C SER A 145 5.79 29.61 11.09
N TYR A 146 4.99 29.58 10.03
CA TYR A 146 3.57 29.98 10.05
C TYR A 146 2.68 28.83 10.53
N TYR A 147 3.05 27.58 10.21
CA TYR A 147 2.27 26.38 10.55
C TYR A 147 2.83 25.65 11.77
N VAL A 148 4.10 25.87 12.06
CA VAL A 148 4.80 25.36 13.24
C VAL A 148 4.75 26.46 14.32
N PRO A 149 4.21 26.19 15.51
CA PRO A 149 4.20 27.16 16.62
C PRO A 149 5.60 27.72 16.91
N LYS A 150 5.70 28.97 17.35
CA LYS A 150 7.00 29.61 17.65
C LYS A 150 7.81 28.85 18.70
N ASP A 151 7.13 28.13 19.59
CA ASP A 151 7.70 27.34 20.69
C ASP A 151 7.83 25.84 20.35
N ALA A 152 7.58 25.45 19.09
CA ALA A 152 7.70 24.06 18.67
C ALA A 152 9.16 23.57 18.77
N PRO A 153 9.37 22.25 19.01
CA PRO A 153 10.71 21.69 19.09
C PRO A 153 11.53 21.98 17.82
N ARG A 154 12.84 22.17 17.99
CA ARG A 154 13.82 22.62 16.96
C ARG A 154 13.84 21.83 15.63
N LYS A 155 13.10 20.74 15.51
CA LYS A 155 12.96 19.92 14.29
C LYS A 155 11.55 19.34 14.22
N LEU A 156 10.81 19.66 13.15
CA LEU A 156 9.52 19.02 12.85
C LEU A 156 9.79 17.56 12.43
N MET A 157 9.13 16.61 13.10
CA MET A 157 9.19 15.18 12.79
C MET A 157 7.81 14.66 12.42
N ASN A 158 7.75 13.63 11.58
CA ASN A 158 6.51 12.89 11.31
C ASN A 158 6.16 11.94 12.47
N ILE A 159 4.98 11.32 12.43
CA ILE A 159 4.45 10.51 13.54
C ILE A 159 5.28 9.24 13.84
N ILE A 160 5.91 8.64 12.82
CA ILE A 160 6.79 7.48 12.97
C ILE A 160 8.07 7.92 13.67
N ASP A 161 8.70 8.97 13.13
CA ASP A 161 9.94 9.54 13.62
C ASP A 161 9.83 10.03 15.07
N SER A 162 8.78 10.80 15.37
CA SER A 162 8.56 11.40 16.69
C SER A 162 8.37 10.35 17.80
N CYS A 163 7.98 9.12 17.44
CA CYS A 163 7.78 8.02 18.38
C CYS A 163 9.10 7.44 18.93
N TRP A 164 10.22 7.56 18.21
CA TRP A 164 11.50 6.96 18.65
C TRP A 164 12.74 7.85 18.54
N ARG A 165 12.83 8.76 17.55
CA ARG A 165 14.07 9.51 17.23
C ARG A 165 14.54 10.41 18.37
N THR A 166 13.59 11.04 19.05
CA THR A 166 13.80 11.93 20.20
C THR A 166 14.45 11.24 21.40
N ASN A 167 14.43 9.90 21.47
CA ASN A 167 15.02 9.13 22.55
C ASN A 167 16.54 8.97 22.36
N SER A 168 17.35 9.71 23.13
CA SER A 168 18.82 9.59 23.12
C SER A 168 19.35 8.22 23.54
N ASN A 169 18.54 7.41 24.22
CA ASN A 169 18.83 6.04 24.64
C ASN A 169 18.35 4.97 23.64
N TRP A 170 18.04 5.36 22.39
CA TRP A 170 17.61 4.46 21.31
C TRP A 170 18.57 3.28 21.12
N SER A 171 19.86 3.41 21.43
CA SER A 171 20.87 2.35 21.26
C SER A 171 20.72 1.19 22.25
N ASN A 172 20.22 1.48 23.47
CA ASN A 172 19.91 0.45 24.48
C ASN A 172 18.45 -0.02 24.37
N ASN A 173 17.55 0.82 23.85
CA ASN A 173 16.14 0.49 23.61
C ASN A 173 15.80 0.36 22.11
N ARG A 174 16.71 -0.23 21.31
CA ARG A 174 16.59 -0.30 19.82
C ARG A 174 15.25 -0.85 19.35
N LYS A 175 14.77 -1.85 20.08
CA LYS A 175 13.56 -2.63 19.80
C LYS A 175 12.26 -1.84 19.93
N ALA A 176 12.26 -0.70 20.64
CA ALA A 176 11.09 0.19 20.72
C ALA A 176 10.69 0.78 19.35
N LEU A 177 11.62 0.83 18.39
CA LEU A 177 11.31 1.18 16.99
C LEU A 177 10.12 0.37 16.43
N ALA A 178 10.02 -0.93 16.76
CA ALA A 178 8.97 -1.81 16.25
C ALA A 178 7.55 -1.42 16.72
N ASP A 179 7.42 -0.55 17.73
CA ASP A 179 6.12 -0.02 18.15
C ASP A 179 5.69 1.23 17.35
N CYS A 180 6.59 1.84 16.58
CA CYS A 180 6.39 3.13 15.92
C CYS A 180 5.85 3.07 14.48
N ALA A 181 5.72 1.87 13.89
CA ALA A 181 5.05 1.68 12.62
C ALA A 181 3.62 2.27 12.63
N VAL A 182 3.09 2.63 11.47
CA VAL A 182 1.68 3.03 11.26
C VAL A 182 1.13 2.38 9.98
N GLY A 183 -0.17 2.49 9.73
CA GLY A 183 -0.79 1.91 8.54
C GLY A 183 -0.87 0.39 8.57
N PHE A 184 -1.00 -0.26 7.41
CA PHE A 184 -1.30 -1.70 7.35
C PHE A 184 -0.17 -2.58 7.93
N GLY A 185 1.09 -2.16 7.80
CA GLY A 185 2.26 -2.82 8.40
C GLY A 185 2.44 -2.59 9.90
N LYS A 186 1.51 -1.94 10.61
CA LYS A 186 1.58 -1.67 12.07
C LYS A 186 1.98 -2.89 12.91
N ALA A 187 1.54 -4.08 12.51
CA ALA A 187 1.75 -5.33 13.24
C ALA A 187 3.13 -5.98 12.97
N ALA A 188 3.99 -5.39 12.15
CA ALA A 188 5.33 -5.89 11.87
C ALA A 188 6.22 -5.78 13.12
N THR A 189 6.26 -6.84 13.94
CA THR A 189 7.10 -6.86 15.16
C THR A 189 8.59 -7.08 14.88
N GLY A 190 8.94 -7.57 13.69
CA GLY A 190 10.32 -7.90 13.34
C GLY A 190 10.96 -8.86 14.34
N GLY A 191 12.20 -8.57 14.72
CA GLY A 191 12.94 -9.28 15.75
C GLY A 191 12.75 -8.78 17.18
N LYS A 192 11.69 -7.99 17.49
CA LYS A 192 11.52 -7.29 18.78
C LYS A 192 11.77 -8.17 20.01
N TYR A 193 11.20 -9.38 20.01
CA TYR A 193 11.27 -10.34 21.12
C TYR A 193 12.49 -11.28 21.05
N GLY A 194 13.37 -11.11 20.05
CA GLY A 194 14.57 -11.91 19.84
C GLY A 194 15.80 -11.44 20.61
N SER A 195 16.91 -12.17 20.52
CA SER A 195 18.22 -11.63 20.92
C SER A 195 18.75 -10.62 19.90
N ILE A 196 19.72 -9.80 20.30
CA ILE A 196 20.49 -8.98 19.36
C ILE A 196 21.52 -9.87 18.69
N TYR A 197 21.60 -9.80 17.36
CA TYR A 197 22.64 -10.44 16.56
C TYR A 197 23.49 -9.38 15.90
N VAL A 198 24.82 -9.50 15.98
CA VAL A 198 25.75 -8.50 15.46
C VAL A 198 26.46 -9.05 14.23
N VAL A 199 26.25 -8.41 13.07
CA VAL A 199 27.04 -8.63 11.87
C VAL A 199 28.41 -7.99 12.07
N THR A 200 29.46 -8.81 11.97
CA THR A 200 30.88 -8.44 12.11
C THR A 200 31.67 -8.66 10.82
N ASN A 201 31.15 -9.50 9.93
CA ASN A 201 31.77 -9.97 8.70
C ASN A 201 30.85 -9.71 7.48
N PRO A 202 31.28 -8.88 6.50
CA PRO A 202 30.48 -8.58 5.32
C PRO A 202 30.52 -9.68 4.24
N LYS A 203 31.32 -10.74 4.41
CA LYS A 203 31.38 -11.86 3.46
C LYS A 203 30.05 -12.61 3.39
N ASP A 204 29.71 -13.07 2.20
CA ASP A 204 28.55 -13.93 1.95
C ASP A 204 28.97 -15.34 1.49
N ASP A 205 28.19 -16.33 1.90
CA ASP A 205 28.18 -17.69 1.37
C ASP A 205 26.73 -18.16 1.31
N PRO A 206 26.17 -18.43 0.11
CA PRO A 206 24.75 -18.74 -0.02
C PRO A 206 24.37 -20.12 0.53
N VAL A 207 25.32 -21.05 0.72
CA VAL A 207 25.06 -22.44 1.11
C VAL A 207 25.47 -22.71 2.56
N ASP A 208 26.59 -22.15 3.01
CA ASP A 208 27.18 -22.37 4.33
C ASP A 208 27.60 -21.03 4.99
N PRO A 209 26.62 -20.12 5.24
CA PRO A 209 26.90 -18.83 5.84
C PRO A 209 27.41 -19.00 7.27
N LYS A 210 28.49 -18.28 7.62
CA LYS A 210 29.13 -18.41 8.93
C LYS A 210 28.57 -17.41 9.96
N PRO A 211 28.60 -17.73 11.28
CA PRO A 211 28.30 -16.76 12.33
C PRO A 211 29.10 -15.46 12.16
N GLY A 212 28.47 -14.32 12.48
CA GLY A 212 28.97 -12.98 12.19
C GLY A 212 28.62 -12.43 10.80
N THR A 213 28.07 -13.23 9.87
CA THR A 213 27.58 -12.76 8.56
C THR A 213 26.10 -12.38 8.59
N LEU A 214 25.68 -11.47 7.69
CA LEU A 214 24.26 -11.10 7.57
C LEU A 214 23.38 -12.31 7.23
N ARG A 215 23.79 -13.14 6.26
CA ARG A 215 23.02 -14.32 5.85
C ARG A 215 22.79 -15.29 6.99
N TYR A 216 23.80 -15.58 7.81
CA TYR A 216 23.62 -16.45 8.98
C TYR A 216 22.55 -15.90 9.92
N GLY A 217 22.52 -14.58 10.17
CA GLY A 217 21.53 -13.94 11.03
C GLY A 217 20.10 -14.02 10.49
N VAL A 218 19.86 -13.67 9.22
CA VAL A 218 18.50 -13.56 8.67
C VAL A 218 17.79 -14.91 8.49
N ILE A 219 18.52 -16.01 8.31
CA ILE A 219 17.92 -17.34 8.11
C ILE A 219 17.45 -18.01 9.40
N GLN A 220 17.91 -17.55 10.58
CA GLN A 220 17.66 -18.24 11.86
C GLN A 220 16.16 -18.43 12.15
N SER A 221 15.79 -19.51 12.82
CA SER A 221 14.39 -19.80 13.14
C SER A 221 13.84 -18.90 14.25
N GLN A 222 14.66 -18.60 15.25
CA GLN A 222 14.32 -17.69 16.35
C GLN A 222 14.22 -16.23 15.89
N PRO A 223 13.39 -15.40 16.55
CA PRO A 223 13.39 -13.96 16.32
C PRO A 223 14.78 -13.35 16.55
N LEU A 224 15.22 -12.41 15.71
CA LEU A 224 16.51 -11.71 15.87
C LEU A 224 16.44 -10.24 15.47
N TRP A 225 17.00 -9.38 16.32
CA TRP A 225 17.26 -7.98 16.02
C TRP A 225 18.71 -7.84 15.52
N ILE A 226 18.88 -7.76 14.22
CA ILE A 226 20.19 -7.78 13.54
C ILE A 226 20.72 -6.34 13.44
N ILE A 227 21.91 -6.12 13.99
CA ILE A 227 22.66 -4.85 13.92
C ILE A 227 24.04 -5.08 13.33
N PHE A 228 24.78 -4.00 13.05
CA PHE A 228 26.09 -4.04 12.39
C PHE A 228 27.15 -3.43 13.32
N ALA A 229 28.31 -4.09 13.43
CA ALA A 229 29.39 -3.68 14.34
C ALA A 229 30.13 -2.40 13.88
N ARG A 230 30.04 -2.06 12.59
CA ARG A 230 30.74 -0.98 11.89
C ARG A 230 30.08 -0.76 10.53
N ASP A 231 30.49 0.30 9.85
CA ASP A 231 30.16 0.54 8.44
C ASP A 231 30.57 -0.67 7.57
N MET A 232 29.70 -1.08 6.65
CA MET A 232 29.90 -2.25 5.79
C MET A 232 29.23 -2.08 4.43
N VAL A 233 29.94 -2.50 3.37
CA VAL A 233 29.33 -2.84 2.08
C VAL A 233 29.27 -4.37 2.00
N ILE A 234 28.08 -4.91 1.73
CA ILE A 234 27.80 -6.34 1.67
C ILE A 234 27.39 -6.67 0.24
N THR A 235 28.29 -7.33 -0.49
CA THR A 235 27.99 -7.91 -1.81
C THR A 235 27.60 -9.36 -1.64
N LEU A 236 26.30 -9.62 -1.80
CA LEU A 236 25.73 -10.97 -1.74
C LEU A 236 26.11 -11.75 -3.00
N LYS A 237 26.28 -13.07 -2.86
CA LYS A 237 26.58 -13.98 -3.98
C LYS A 237 25.33 -14.62 -4.60
N ASN A 238 24.19 -14.53 -3.90
CA ASN A 238 22.89 -15.00 -4.33
C ASN A 238 21.81 -14.25 -3.52
N GLU A 239 20.54 -14.35 -3.88
CA GLU A 239 19.45 -13.64 -3.18
C GLU A 239 19.44 -13.91 -1.67
N LEU A 240 19.20 -12.88 -0.86
CA LEU A 240 19.16 -12.99 0.61
C LEU A 240 17.74 -13.35 1.08
N ILE A 241 17.46 -14.64 1.20
CA ILE A 241 16.21 -15.13 1.78
C ILE A 241 16.14 -14.75 3.27
N VAL A 242 15.17 -13.93 3.65
CA VAL A 242 14.94 -13.52 5.05
C VAL A 242 13.84 -14.39 5.66
N ASN A 243 14.12 -14.98 6.83
CA ASN A 243 13.15 -15.76 7.59
C ASN A 243 12.21 -14.86 8.41
N SER A 244 11.13 -15.41 8.98
CA SER A 244 10.17 -14.66 9.82
C SER A 244 10.82 -14.08 11.08
N TYR A 245 10.20 -13.05 11.66
CA TYR A 245 10.61 -12.40 12.91
C TYR A 245 12.04 -11.83 12.89
N LYS A 246 12.37 -11.06 11.85
CA LYS A 246 13.69 -10.44 11.68
C LYS A 246 13.56 -8.92 11.64
N THR A 247 14.46 -8.24 12.33
CA THR A 247 14.74 -6.82 12.06
C THR A 247 16.15 -6.71 11.53
N ILE A 248 16.35 -6.03 10.41
CA ILE A 248 17.65 -5.54 9.96
C ILE A 248 17.70 -4.05 10.30
N ASP A 249 18.54 -3.66 11.28
CA ASP A 249 18.62 -2.31 11.84
C ASP A 249 20.02 -1.72 11.61
N GLY A 250 20.13 -0.83 10.62
CA GLY A 250 21.38 -0.15 10.28
C GLY A 250 21.82 0.94 11.27
N ARG A 251 20.97 1.37 12.22
CA ARG A 251 21.28 2.55 13.05
C ARG A 251 22.58 2.40 13.84
N GLY A 252 23.48 3.35 13.65
CA GLY A 252 24.82 3.37 14.25
C GLY A 252 25.94 2.90 13.31
N ALA A 253 25.61 2.47 12.08
CA ALA A 253 26.58 2.13 11.03
C ALA A 253 26.05 2.59 9.65
N LYS A 254 26.95 2.88 8.71
CA LYS A 254 26.62 3.01 7.29
C LYS A 254 26.63 1.62 6.65
N VAL A 255 25.44 1.10 6.32
CA VAL A 255 25.29 -0.26 5.77
C VAL A 255 24.75 -0.18 4.34
N GLU A 256 25.45 -0.83 3.42
CA GLU A 256 25.11 -0.94 2.00
C GLU A 256 24.99 -2.42 1.62
N ILE A 257 23.91 -2.80 0.96
CA ILE A 257 23.78 -4.08 0.25
C ILE A 257 23.80 -3.75 -1.25
N ALA A 258 24.87 -4.16 -1.94
CA ALA A 258 25.14 -3.66 -3.28
C ALA A 258 26.03 -4.56 -4.15
N TYR A 259 25.97 -4.31 -5.47
CA TYR A 259 26.81 -4.90 -6.51
C TYR A 259 26.62 -6.41 -6.75
N GLY A 260 25.58 -7.01 -6.17
CA GLY A 260 25.14 -8.38 -6.38
C GLY A 260 23.62 -8.47 -6.22
N PRO A 261 23.05 -9.68 -6.08
CA PRO A 261 21.64 -9.85 -5.72
C PRO A 261 21.31 -9.18 -4.39
N CYS A 262 20.03 -8.88 -4.15
CA CYS A 262 19.58 -8.19 -2.93
C CYS A 262 18.57 -9.04 -2.14
N ILE A 263 17.49 -8.46 -1.61
CA ILE A 263 16.71 -9.06 -0.51
C ILE A 263 15.42 -9.71 -1.01
N THR A 264 15.16 -10.96 -0.57
CA THR A 264 13.91 -11.67 -0.85
C THR A 264 13.21 -12.06 0.46
N ILE A 265 11.98 -11.58 0.64
CA ILE A 265 11.08 -11.89 1.75
C ILE A 265 9.97 -12.80 1.21
N GLN A 266 10.13 -14.13 1.33
CA GLN A 266 9.23 -15.11 0.70
C GLN A 266 8.57 -16.06 1.70
N GLY A 267 7.23 -16.07 1.74
CA GLY A 267 6.44 -17.00 2.55
C GLY A 267 6.58 -16.78 4.07
N VAL A 268 6.86 -15.55 4.51
CA VAL A 268 7.23 -15.22 5.90
C VAL A 268 6.39 -14.09 6.48
N THR A 269 6.53 -13.86 7.78
CA THR A 269 5.85 -12.75 8.46
C THR A 269 6.74 -12.03 9.47
N ASN A 270 6.35 -10.81 9.84
CA ASN A 270 7.02 -9.99 10.85
C ASN A 270 8.49 -9.72 10.47
N VAL A 271 8.69 -8.97 9.39
CA VAL A 271 10.02 -8.50 8.97
C VAL A 271 10.06 -6.98 8.97
N ILE A 272 11.12 -6.42 9.57
CA ILE A 272 11.45 -5.00 9.52
C ILE A 272 12.80 -4.84 8.81
N ILE A 273 12.87 -3.97 7.82
CA ILE A 273 14.14 -3.52 7.22
C ILE A 273 14.23 -2.03 7.48
N HIS A 274 15.23 -1.60 8.24
CA HIS A 274 15.35 -0.23 8.72
C HIS A 274 16.76 0.34 8.59
N GLY A 275 16.87 1.54 8.00
CA GLY A 275 18.08 2.36 8.10
C GLY A 275 19.28 1.86 7.28
N ILE A 276 19.07 1.14 6.18
CA ILE A 276 20.13 0.62 5.31
C ILE A 276 20.00 1.13 3.87
N SER A 277 21.11 1.14 3.13
CA SER A 277 21.15 1.42 1.70
C SER A 277 21.14 0.13 0.90
N ILE A 278 20.34 0.05 -0.17
CA ILE A 278 20.23 -1.11 -1.06
C ILE A 278 20.26 -0.59 -2.50
N HIS A 279 21.34 -0.83 -3.24
CA HIS A 279 21.52 -0.24 -4.56
C HIS A 279 22.45 -1.03 -5.48
N ASP A 280 22.40 -0.72 -6.78
CA ASP A 280 23.20 -1.42 -7.80
C ASP A 280 23.01 -2.94 -7.77
N CYS A 281 21.81 -3.39 -7.36
CA CYS A 281 21.41 -4.79 -7.32
C CYS A 281 21.52 -5.42 -8.72
N LYS A 282 21.92 -6.68 -8.78
CA LYS A 282 22.20 -7.42 -10.02
C LYS A 282 21.39 -8.72 -10.09
N PRO A 283 21.03 -9.18 -11.31
CA PRO A 283 20.40 -10.48 -11.48
C PRO A 283 21.36 -11.63 -11.08
N ASP A 284 20.79 -12.77 -10.72
CA ASP A 284 21.51 -14.01 -10.45
C ASP A 284 21.06 -15.15 -11.39
N LYS A 285 21.98 -16.09 -11.66
CA LYS A 285 21.76 -17.24 -12.57
C LYS A 285 21.11 -18.47 -11.89
N GLY A 286 20.71 -18.34 -10.62
CA GLY A 286 20.26 -19.43 -9.78
C GLY A 286 21.41 -20.18 -9.13
N GLY A 287 21.09 -20.90 -8.06
CA GLY A 287 22.09 -21.59 -7.25
C GLY A 287 21.47 -22.32 -6.05
N MET A 288 22.31 -22.96 -5.26
CA MET A 288 21.88 -23.49 -3.95
C MET A 288 21.88 -22.35 -2.93
N VAL A 289 20.75 -22.13 -2.27
CA VAL A 289 20.58 -21.06 -1.28
C VAL A 289 19.97 -21.62 0.00
N ARG A 290 20.61 -21.30 1.13
CA ARG A 290 20.12 -21.59 2.47
C ARG A 290 19.04 -20.58 2.86
N SER A 291 17.86 -21.08 3.21
CA SER A 291 16.72 -20.26 3.67
C SER A 291 16.39 -20.43 5.15
N SER A 292 16.90 -21.49 5.78
CA SER A 292 16.77 -21.75 7.22
C SER A 292 18.02 -22.49 7.75
N PRO A 293 18.17 -22.70 9.07
CA PRO A 293 19.28 -23.51 9.59
C PRO A 293 19.29 -24.94 9.03
N THR A 294 18.12 -25.48 8.67
CA THR A 294 17.92 -26.87 8.24
C THR A 294 17.67 -27.05 6.74
N HIS A 295 17.47 -25.97 5.97
CA HIS A 295 17.10 -26.05 4.56
C HIS A 295 18.02 -25.25 3.63
N VAL A 296 18.57 -25.96 2.63
CA VAL A 296 19.21 -25.39 1.43
C VAL A 296 18.43 -25.90 0.23
N GLY A 297 17.92 -24.99 -0.60
CA GLY A 297 17.15 -25.32 -1.80
C GLY A 297 17.76 -24.73 -3.07
N LYS A 298 17.46 -25.33 -4.22
CA LYS A 298 17.84 -24.76 -5.52
C LYS A 298 16.91 -23.60 -5.88
N ARG A 299 17.47 -22.44 -6.18
CA ARG A 299 16.80 -21.25 -6.69
C ARG A 299 17.03 -21.13 -8.21
N GLN A 300 16.07 -20.54 -8.92
CA GLN A 300 16.13 -20.40 -10.38
C GLN A 300 16.89 -19.14 -10.83
N GLY A 301 17.20 -18.23 -9.90
CA GLY A 301 17.75 -16.91 -10.15
C GLY A 301 16.80 -15.83 -9.65
N CYS A 302 17.21 -14.58 -9.78
CA CYS A 302 16.36 -13.42 -9.53
C CYS A 302 16.69 -12.31 -10.53
N ASP A 303 15.71 -11.45 -10.81
CA ASP A 303 15.83 -10.38 -11.81
C ASP A 303 16.66 -9.18 -11.33
N GLY A 304 17.06 -9.18 -10.06
CA GLY A 304 17.91 -8.16 -9.46
C GLY A 304 17.18 -6.96 -8.87
N ASP A 305 15.97 -7.18 -8.35
CA ASP A 305 15.26 -6.23 -7.48
C ASP A 305 16.08 -5.87 -6.24
N ALA A 306 15.79 -4.72 -5.61
CA ALA A 306 16.35 -4.39 -4.30
C ALA A 306 15.64 -5.12 -3.13
N ILE A 307 14.30 -5.14 -3.11
CA ILE A 307 13.49 -5.89 -2.13
C ILE A 307 12.27 -6.53 -2.81
N SER A 308 12.24 -7.86 -2.92
CA SER A 308 11.05 -8.60 -3.38
C SER A 308 10.29 -9.22 -2.20
N ILE A 309 8.99 -8.96 -2.08
CA ILE A 309 8.10 -9.42 -1.00
C ILE A 309 7.02 -10.32 -1.62
N PHE A 310 7.11 -11.63 -1.36
CA PHE A 310 6.32 -12.68 -1.98
C PHE A 310 5.54 -13.47 -0.93
N ALA A 311 4.21 -13.61 -1.09
CA ALA A 311 3.33 -14.36 -0.19
C ALA A 311 3.59 -14.13 1.31
N SER A 312 3.85 -12.87 1.69
CA SER A 312 4.33 -12.50 3.03
C SER A 312 3.45 -11.43 3.69
N SER A 313 3.50 -11.33 5.01
CA SER A 313 2.64 -10.38 5.74
C SER A 313 3.25 -9.74 6.98
N ASN A 314 2.73 -8.58 7.40
CA ASN A 314 3.26 -7.80 8.52
C ASN A 314 4.72 -7.40 8.26
N ILE A 315 4.94 -6.63 7.20
CA ILE A 315 6.27 -6.20 6.74
C ILE A 315 6.37 -4.67 6.85
N TRP A 316 7.53 -4.18 7.28
CA TRP A 316 7.81 -2.75 7.38
C TRP A 316 9.18 -2.41 6.79
N ILE A 317 9.19 -1.58 5.75
CA ILE A 317 10.41 -1.07 5.09
C ILE A 317 10.54 0.41 5.43
N ASP A 318 11.52 0.77 6.24
CA ASP A 318 11.63 2.09 6.88
C ASP A 318 13.01 2.73 6.73
N HIS A 319 13.09 4.05 6.48
CA HIS A 319 14.38 4.78 6.46
C HIS A 319 15.46 4.14 5.56
N CYS A 320 15.10 3.43 4.49
CA CYS A 320 16.06 2.83 3.57
C CYS A 320 16.36 3.77 2.39
N PHE A 321 17.55 3.63 1.81
CA PHE A 321 17.89 4.25 0.52
C PHE A 321 17.84 3.18 -0.56
N LEU A 322 17.08 3.42 -1.63
CA LEU A 322 16.94 2.47 -2.75
C LEU A 322 17.21 3.16 -4.09
N ALA A 323 18.10 2.59 -4.91
CA ALA A 323 18.46 3.15 -6.21
C ALA A 323 19.11 2.12 -7.15
N ARG A 324 19.02 2.34 -8.48
CA ARG A 324 19.84 1.64 -9.49
C ARG A 324 19.82 0.09 -9.44
N ALA A 325 18.75 -0.53 -8.95
CA ALA A 325 18.55 -1.98 -9.10
C ALA A 325 18.41 -2.38 -10.58
N ALA A 326 18.50 -3.68 -10.88
CA ALA A 326 18.48 -4.16 -12.26
C ALA A 326 17.06 -4.27 -12.84
N ASP A 327 16.06 -4.68 -12.05
CA ASP A 327 14.64 -4.59 -12.44
C ASP A 327 13.85 -3.58 -11.61
N GLY A 328 13.34 -3.92 -10.42
CA GLY A 328 12.58 -3.02 -9.54
C GLY A 328 13.30 -2.60 -8.24
N LEU A 329 12.79 -1.60 -7.51
CA LEU A 329 13.27 -1.33 -6.15
C LEU A 329 12.47 -2.10 -5.09
N ILE A 330 11.13 -2.04 -5.12
CA ILE A 330 10.28 -2.73 -4.13
C ILE A 330 9.10 -3.41 -4.82
N ASP A 331 9.09 -4.74 -4.79
CA ASP A 331 8.00 -5.56 -5.30
C ASP A 331 7.20 -6.20 -4.17
N VAL A 332 5.88 -6.03 -4.17
CA VAL A 332 4.94 -6.60 -3.19
C VAL A 332 3.90 -7.42 -3.93
N ILE A 333 4.08 -8.74 -3.95
CA ILE A 333 3.45 -9.64 -4.92
C ILE A 333 2.95 -10.93 -4.27
N HIS A 334 2.16 -11.71 -5.00
CA HIS A 334 1.65 -13.02 -4.60
C HIS A 334 0.83 -13.00 -3.30
N ALA A 335 -0.22 -12.19 -3.26
CA ALA A 335 -1.12 -12.00 -2.12
C ALA A 335 -0.45 -11.47 -0.83
N SER A 336 0.75 -10.89 -0.94
CA SER A 336 1.39 -10.20 0.18
C SER A 336 0.52 -9.04 0.69
N THR A 337 0.43 -8.87 2.01
CA THR A 337 -0.49 -7.90 2.63
C THR A 337 -0.01 -7.43 3.99
N ALA A 338 -0.66 -6.43 4.59
CA ALA A 338 -0.22 -5.81 5.84
C ALA A 338 1.24 -5.28 5.73
N VAL A 339 1.48 -4.43 4.74
CA VAL A 339 2.80 -3.83 4.46
C VAL A 339 2.76 -2.32 4.69
N THR A 340 3.79 -1.78 5.32
CA THR A 340 4.08 -0.33 5.35
C THR A 340 5.45 -0.07 4.76
N ILE A 341 5.53 0.92 3.87
CA ILE A 341 6.77 1.41 3.26
C ILE A 341 6.87 2.89 3.66
N SER A 342 7.81 3.24 4.52
CA SER A 342 7.90 4.59 5.10
C SER A 342 9.27 5.21 5.19
N ASN A 343 9.33 6.55 5.20
CA ASN A 343 10.57 7.30 5.39
C ASN A 343 11.71 6.94 4.42
N ASN A 344 11.46 6.22 3.32
CA ASN A 344 12.51 5.77 2.41
C ASN A 344 12.87 6.88 1.43
N TYR A 345 14.15 6.93 1.02
CA TYR A 345 14.58 7.76 -0.09
C TYR A 345 14.84 6.87 -1.32
N LEU A 346 14.03 7.03 -2.35
CA LEU A 346 14.14 6.29 -3.60
C LEU A 346 14.61 7.25 -4.70
N SER A 347 15.56 6.86 -5.54
CA SER A 347 16.08 7.73 -6.61
C SER A 347 16.73 6.94 -7.75
N GLN A 348 16.99 7.60 -8.88
CA GLN A 348 17.85 7.09 -9.98
C GLN A 348 17.46 5.66 -10.44
N HIS A 349 16.21 5.46 -10.86
CA HIS A 349 15.71 4.14 -11.21
C HIS A 349 14.44 4.20 -12.07
N ASP A 350 14.19 3.17 -12.87
CA ASP A 350 13.04 3.09 -13.78
C ASP A 350 11.77 2.63 -13.05
N LYS A 351 11.73 1.36 -12.64
CA LYS A 351 10.55 0.64 -12.16
C LYS A 351 10.46 0.65 -10.63
N VAL A 352 10.08 1.78 -10.04
CA VAL A 352 10.29 2.01 -8.60
C VAL A 352 9.61 0.99 -7.67
N MET A 353 8.29 0.82 -7.75
CA MET A 353 7.54 0.01 -6.78
C MET A 353 6.33 -0.66 -7.43
N LEU A 354 6.37 -1.99 -7.53
CA LEU A 354 5.27 -2.80 -8.07
C LEU A 354 4.46 -3.44 -6.94
N LEU A 355 3.18 -3.11 -6.86
CA LEU A 355 2.23 -3.69 -5.92
C LEU A 355 1.29 -4.59 -6.73
N GLY A 356 1.54 -5.90 -6.71
CA GLY A 356 0.86 -6.93 -7.51
C GLY A 356 1.48 -7.09 -8.91
N HIS A 357 1.85 -8.31 -9.29
CA HIS A 357 2.74 -8.58 -10.43
C HIS A 357 2.02 -8.78 -11.78
N SER A 358 0.81 -9.35 -11.76
CA SER A 358 0.11 -9.81 -12.97
C SER A 358 -1.37 -9.44 -12.94
N ASP A 359 -1.89 -9.05 -14.11
CA ASP A 359 -3.32 -8.73 -14.32
C ASP A 359 -4.22 -9.98 -14.27
N SER A 360 -3.64 -11.20 -14.29
CA SER A 360 -4.38 -12.46 -14.10
C SER A 360 -4.37 -12.96 -12.65
N TYR A 361 -3.48 -12.46 -11.79
CA TYR A 361 -3.29 -12.98 -10.44
C TYR A 361 -4.25 -12.38 -9.41
N SER A 362 -5.53 -12.72 -9.55
CA SER A 362 -6.63 -12.11 -8.77
C SER A 362 -6.57 -12.32 -7.25
N ALA A 363 -5.67 -13.16 -6.74
CA ALA A 363 -5.41 -13.28 -5.30
C ALA A 363 -4.77 -12.02 -4.70
N ASP A 364 -4.11 -11.17 -5.50
CA ASP A 364 -3.58 -9.86 -5.05
C ASP A 364 -4.69 -8.90 -4.57
N LYS A 365 -5.99 -9.21 -4.73
CA LYS A 365 -7.11 -8.47 -4.13
C LYS A 365 -7.04 -8.36 -2.59
N VAL A 366 -6.32 -9.26 -1.90
CA VAL A 366 -6.15 -9.19 -0.43
C VAL A 366 -5.04 -8.22 0.00
N MET A 367 -4.21 -7.76 -0.93
CA MET A 367 -3.08 -6.88 -0.67
C MET A 367 -3.53 -5.53 -0.13
N LYS A 368 -2.90 -5.10 0.97
CA LYS A 368 -3.08 -3.78 1.58
C LYS A 368 -1.73 -3.20 1.95
N VAL A 369 -1.38 -2.07 1.33
CA VAL A 369 -0.08 -1.41 1.48
C VAL A 369 -0.27 0.06 1.88
N THR A 370 0.51 0.52 2.85
CA THR A 370 0.64 1.94 3.19
C THR A 370 1.99 2.44 2.70
N VAL A 371 1.98 3.46 1.84
CA VAL A 371 3.18 4.15 1.35
C VAL A 371 3.16 5.55 1.98
N VAL A 372 4.04 5.84 2.94
CA VAL A 372 3.94 7.04 3.79
C VAL A 372 5.27 7.73 4.13
N PHE A 373 5.34 9.05 4.04
CA PHE A 373 6.56 9.85 4.32
C PHE A 373 7.80 9.48 3.48
N ASN A 374 7.65 8.75 2.37
CA ASN A 374 8.76 8.49 1.47
C ASN A 374 9.10 9.74 0.65
N ARG A 375 10.36 9.85 0.25
CA ARG A 375 10.82 10.79 -0.77
C ARG A 375 11.15 10.02 -2.03
N PHE A 376 10.32 10.19 -3.05
CA PHE A 376 10.59 9.80 -4.43
C PHE A 376 11.40 10.94 -5.05
N GLY A 377 12.72 10.75 -5.13
CA GLY A 377 13.69 11.74 -5.57
C GLY A 377 13.90 11.78 -7.08
N GLN A 378 14.90 12.55 -7.48
CA GLN A 378 15.24 12.76 -8.89
C GLN A 378 15.67 11.49 -9.61
N GLY A 379 15.41 11.48 -10.92
CA GLY A 379 15.81 10.40 -11.82
C GLY A 379 14.91 9.16 -11.74
N LEU A 380 13.71 9.27 -11.16
CA LEU A 380 12.70 8.22 -11.16
C LEU A 380 11.80 8.32 -12.39
N ILE A 381 11.50 7.19 -13.04
CA ILE A 381 10.70 7.18 -14.27
C ILE A 381 9.22 6.89 -13.97
N GLU A 382 8.93 5.74 -13.39
CA GLU A 382 7.56 5.27 -13.16
C GLU A 382 7.37 4.48 -11.86
N ARG A 383 6.10 4.09 -11.58
CA ARG A 383 5.69 3.14 -10.53
C ARG A 383 5.94 3.59 -9.08
N MET A 384 5.39 4.72 -8.66
CA MET A 384 5.53 5.26 -7.30
C MET A 384 4.20 5.40 -6.53
N PRO A 385 3.37 4.34 -6.35
CA PRO A 385 3.54 2.96 -6.81
C PRO A 385 2.83 2.69 -8.16
N ARG A 386 3.09 1.52 -8.77
CA ARG A 386 2.16 0.89 -9.74
C ARG A 386 1.41 -0.25 -9.06
N VAL A 387 0.07 -0.22 -9.07
CA VAL A 387 -0.78 -1.14 -8.30
C VAL A 387 -1.65 -2.03 -9.19
N ARG A 388 -1.89 -3.27 -8.76
CA ARG A 388 -2.87 -4.20 -9.33
C ARG A 388 -3.76 -4.77 -8.24
N PHE A 389 -5.06 -4.93 -8.53
CA PHE A 389 -6.11 -5.54 -7.71
C PHE A 389 -6.34 -5.00 -6.29
N GLY A 390 -5.31 -4.95 -5.45
CA GLY A 390 -5.38 -4.63 -4.03
C GLY A 390 -5.57 -3.15 -3.73
N TYR A 391 -5.25 -2.78 -2.49
CA TYR A 391 -5.46 -1.45 -1.94
C TYR A 391 -4.13 -0.79 -1.55
N ALA A 392 -3.91 0.44 -2.03
CA ALA A 392 -2.79 1.28 -1.62
C ALA A 392 -3.26 2.60 -0.98
N HIS A 393 -2.83 2.86 0.26
CA HIS A 393 -2.88 4.20 0.84
C HIS A 393 -1.55 4.90 0.58
N VAL A 394 -1.55 5.89 -0.30
CA VAL A 394 -0.37 6.68 -0.68
C VAL A 394 -0.51 8.04 -0.03
N VAL A 395 0.21 8.27 1.07
CA VAL A 395 -0.09 9.38 1.98
C VAL A 395 1.15 10.14 2.45
N ASN A 396 1.12 11.47 2.39
CA ASN A 396 2.23 12.33 2.83
C ASN A 396 3.62 11.99 2.25
N ASN A 397 3.69 11.49 1.01
CA ASN A 397 4.96 11.28 0.29
C ASN A 397 5.32 12.52 -0.56
N ARG A 398 6.61 12.73 -0.75
CA ARG A 398 7.17 13.76 -1.64
C ARG A 398 7.59 13.15 -2.97
N TYR A 399 7.27 13.83 -4.06
CA TYR A 399 7.64 13.43 -5.43
C TYR A 399 8.40 14.58 -6.11
N ASP A 400 9.67 14.34 -6.43
CA ASP A 400 10.56 15.26 -7.14
C ASP A 400 10.73 14.76 -8.61
N GLU A 401 9.94 15.31 -9.55
CA GLU A 401 10.20 15.26 -10.99
C GLU A 401 10.27 13.84 -11.61
N TRP A 402 9.13 13.14 -11.65
CA TRP A 402 9.00 11.85 -12.36
C TRP A 402 9.17 12.03 -13.89
N LYS A 403 9.72 11.02 -14.59
CA LYS A 403 9.91 11.09 -16.07
C LYS A 403 8.78 10.50 -16.92
N MET A 404 7.81 9.80 -16.33
CA MET A 404 6.66 9.26 -17.08
C MET A 404 5.35 9.39 -16.30
N TYR A 405 5.29 8.84 -15.08
CA TYR A 405 4.17 9.07 -14.15
C TYR A 405 4.58 8.74 -12.72
N ALA A 406 3.90 9.34 -11.74
CA ALA A 406 4.09 8.98 -10.34
C ALA A 406 3.27 7.74 -9.96
N ILE A 407 1.94 7.82 -9.98
CA ILE A 407 1.03 6.78 -9.46
C ILE A 407 0.35 6.05 -10.61
N GLY A 408 0.44 4.72 -10.67
CA GLY A 408 -0.11 3.95 -11.78
C GLY A 408 -0.79 2.64 -11.39
N GLY A 409 -1.33 1.94 -12.39
CA GLY A 409 -1.94 0.62 -12.16
C GLY A 409 -2.73 0.03 -13.32
N SER A 410 -2.95 -1.28 -13.23
CA SER A 410 -3.81 -2.10 -14.10
C SER A 410 -4.70 -3.03 -13.24
N ALA A 411 -5.67 -3.72 -13.84
CA ALA A 411 -6.53 -4.68 -13.15
C ALA A 411 -7.29 -4.16 -11.90
N ASN A 412 -7.90 -2.97 -12.02
CA ASN A 412 -8.83 -2.39 -11.02
C ASN A 412 -8.32 -2.34 -9.56
N PRO A 413 -7.18 -1.65 -9.30
CA PRO A 413 -6.71 -1.42 -7.94
C PRO A 413 -7.50 -0.28 -7.29
N THR A 414 -7.56 -0.28 -5.95
CA THR A 414 -8.02 0.90 -5.20
C THR A 414 -6.82 1.70 -4.72
N ILE A 415 -6.75 2.97 -5.11
CA ILE A 415 -5.66 3.88 -4.73
C ILE A 415 -6.26 5.11 -4.04
N PHE A 416 -5.81 5.36 -2.81
CA PHE A 416 -6.14 6.60 -2.10
C PHE A 416 -4.86 7.43 -1.90
N SER A 417 -4.77 8.53 -2.64
CA SER A 417 -3.76 9.57 -2.51
C SER A 417 -4.23 10.59 -1.46
N GLU A 418 -3.49 10.74 -0.36
CA GLU A 418 -3.83 11.70 0.69
C GLU A 418 -2.65 12.56 1.17
N GLY A 419 -2.76 13.88 1.00
CA GLY A 419 -1.81 14.83 1.58
C GLY A 419 -0.38 14.69 1.07
N ASN A 420 -0.15 14.17 -0.13
CA ASN A 420 1.17 14.10 -0.77
C ASN A 420 1.59 15.47 -1.32
N TYR A 421 2.86 15.59 -1.75
CA TYR A 421 3.41 16.78 -2.38
C TYR A 421 4.09 16.42 -3.70
N PHE A 422 3.47 16.81 -4.80
CA PHE A 422 3.89 16.46 -6.16
C PHE A 422 4.54 17.67 -6.85
N ILE A 423 5.79 17.52 -7.29
CA ILE A 423 6.46 18.44 -8.20
C ILE A 423 6.56 17.74 -9.55
N ALA A 424 5.76 18.18 -10.52
CA ALA A 424 5.90 17.70 -11.89
C ALA A 424 7.21 18.20 -12.52
N PRO A 425 7.82 17.44 -13.46
CA PRO A 425 8.91 17.95 -14.29
C PRO A 425 8.42 19.11 -15.17
N ASP A 426 9.34 19.85 -15.79
CA ASP A 426 8.99 20.94 -16.72
C ASP A 426 8.33 20.46 -18.01
N ASP A 427 8.59 19.22 -18.40
CA ASP A 427 7.93 18.51 -19.50
C ASP A 427 6.39 18.55 -19.38
N GLN A 428 5.73 19.00 -20.46
CA GLN A 428 4.29 19.18 -20.53
C GLN A 428 3.53 17.85 -20.69
N ASP A 429 4.16 16.83 -21.28
CA ASP A 429 3.53 15.51 -21.42
C ASP A 429 3.55 14.73 -20.09
N SER A 430 4.48 15.07 -19.18
CA SER A 430 4.66 14.43 -17.88
C SER A 430 3.95 15.14 -16.70
N LYS A 431 3.01 16.06 -16.94
CA LYS A 431 2.28 16.77 -15.86
C LYS A 431 1.27 15.90 -15.10
N GLN A 432 0.76 14.83 -15.71
CA GLN A 432 -0.24 13.98 -15.07
C GLN A 432 0.40 13.02 -14.06
N VAL A 433 0.03 13.17 -12.78
CA VAL A 433 0.49 12.28 -11.69
C VAL A 433 0.10 10.82 -11.93
N THR A 434 -1.02 10.59 -12.63
CA THR A 434 -1.69 9.28 -12.69
C THR A 434 -1.67 8.61 -14.07
N LYS A 435 -1.25 7.34 -14.17
CA LYS A 435 -1.30 6.53 -15.41
C LYS A 435 -2.16 5.28 -15.23
N ARG A 436 -3.18 5.09 -16.08
CA ARG A 436 -3.95 3.82 -16.13
C ARG A 436 -3.47 2.99 -17.31
N GLU A 437 -3.19 1.73 -17.03
CA GLU A 437 -2.84 0.70 -18.01
C GLU A 437 -4.10 -0.14 -18.34
N ALA A 438 -5.14 0.53 -18.84
CA ALA A 438 -6.41 -0.02 -19.35
C ALA A 438 -7.27 1.10 -19.97
N ASP A 439 -8.31 0.75 -20.74
CA ASP A 439 -9.30 1.71 -21.27
C ASP A 439 -10.57 1.84 -20.40
N ASN A 440 -10.95 0.78 -19.69
CA ASN A 440 -12.21 0.65 -18.93
C ASN A 440 -12.08 0.99 -17.44
N TRP A 441 -11.24 1.98 -17.11
CA TRP A 441 -10.85 2.34 -15.73
C TRP A 441 -11.81 3.29 -14.99
N GLN A 442 -12.88 3.76 -15.63
CA GLN A 442 -13.72 4.84 -15.10
C GLN A 442 -14.39 4.48 -13.76
N ASN A 443 -14.61 3.17 -13.54
CA ASN A 443 -15.17 2.61 -12.31
C ASN A 443 -14.10 2.28 -11.23
N TRP A 444 -12.81 2.36 -11.53
CA TRP A 444 -11.73 2.04 -10.58
C TRP A 444 -11.61 3.15 -9.54
N THR A 445 -11.56 2.81 -8.25
CA THR A 445 -11.58 3.78 -7.15
C THR A 445 -10.19 4.41 -6.93
N TRP A 446 -9.92 5.51 -7.63
CA TRP A 446 -8.70 6.30 -7.49
C TRP A 446 -9.06 7.70 -7.02
N GLN A 447 -8.67 8.04 -5.80
CA GLN A 447 -9.09 9.27 -5.14
C GLN A 447 -7.88 10.07 -4.66
N SER A 448 -8.00 11.39 -4.71
CA SER A 448 -7.02 12.35 -4.22
C SER A 448 -7.68 13.29 -3.20
N SER A 449 -7.00 13.56 -2.10
CA SER A 449 -7.48 14.35 -0.96
C SER A 449 -6.33 15.14 -0.35
N ARG A 450 -6.45 16.47 -0.21
CA ARG A 450 -5.46 17.35 0.44
C ARG A 450 -4.02 17.30 -0.13
N ASP A 451 -3.83 16.66 -1.28
CA ASP A 451 -2.56 16.65 -2.02
C ASP A 451 -2.20 18.07 -2.49
N VAL A 452 -0.91 18.38 -2.53
CA VAL A 452 -0.37 19.62 -3.09
C VAL A 452 0.27 19.31 -4.44
N PHE A 453 -0.07 20.11 -5.44
CA PHE A 453 0.40 19.97 -6.81
C PHE A 453 1.19 21.22 -7.21
N MET A 454 2.43 21.03 -7.64
CA MET A 454 3.37 22.07 -8.07
C MET A 454 3.75 21.87 -9.54
N ASN A 455 4.18 22.95 -10.20
CA ASN A 455 4.62 22.96 -11.61
C ASN A 455 3.62 22.36 -12.61
N GLY A 456 2.31 22.62 -12.41
CA GLY A 456 1.25 22.09 -13.27
C GLY A 456 0.88 20.62 -13.04
N ALA A 457 1.40 19.97 -12.00
CA ALA A 457 0.99 18.61 -11.63
C ALA A 457 -0.53 18.49 -11.45
N TYR A 458 -1.13 17.36 -11.83
CA TYR A 458 -2.54 17.08 -11.51
C TYR A 458 -2.86 15.59 -11.39
N PHE A 459 -3.87 15.27 -10.58
CA PHE A 459 -4.38 13.91 -10.36
C PHE A 459 -5.77 13.74 -10.99
N VAL A 460 -5.92 12.81 -11.93
CA VAL A 460 -7.25 12.44 -12.47
C VAL A 460 -7.90 11.42 -11.54
N ARG A 461 -9.08 11.72 -10.99
CA ARG A 461 -9.84 10.83 -10.08
C ARG A 461 -10.82 9.92 -10.83
N SER A 462 -11.14 8.75 -10.26
CA SER A 462 -12.10 7.78 -10.82
C SER A 462 -12.80 6.97 -9.73
N GLY A 463 -13.93 6.34 -10.10
CA GLY A 463 -14.77 5.58 -9.16
C GLY A 463 -15.57 6.46 -8.18
N TYR A 464 -16.47 5.83 -7.43
CA TYR A 464 -17.37 6.48 -6.47
C TYR A 464 -17.40 5.73 -5.14
N GLY A 465 -17.72 6.43 -4.06
CA GLY A 465 -17.80 5.87 -2.71
C GLY A 465 -16.55 6.14 -1.86
N SER A 466 -16.53 5.57 -0.66
CA SER A 466 -15.43 5.79 0.29
C SER A 466 -14.18 4.99 -0.10
N CYS A 467 -13.08 5.71 -0.29
CA CYS A 467 -11.73 5.19 -0.47
C CYS A 467 -10.94 5.09 0.84
N ALA A 468 -11.58 5.32 2.00
CA ALA A 468 -10.92 5.32 3.29
C ALA A 468 -10.21 3.97 3.55
N PRO A 469 -9.01 3.97 4.16
CA PRO A 469 -8.19 2.76 4.32
C PRO A 469 -8.79 1.72 5.28
N ARG A 470 -9.83 2.09 6.05
CA ARG A 470 -10.46 1.24 7.07
C ARG A 470 -9.44 0.64 8.04
N TYR A 471 -8.47 1.46 8.45
CA TYR A 471 -7.50 1.11 9.48
C TYR A 471 -8.20 0.73 10.79
N THR A 472 -7.64 -0.27 11.48
CA THR A 472 -7.97 -0.50 12.89
C THR A 472 -7.46 0.68 13.74
N LYS A 473 -7.96 0.82 14.97
CA LYS A 473 -7.51 1.88 15.91
C LYS A 473 -5.98 1.91 16.10
N SER A 474 -5.30 0.77 16.03
CA SER A 474 -3.83 0.69 16.16
C SER A 474 -3.08 1.05 14.87
N GLN A 475 -3.67 0.82 13.70
CA GLN A 475 -3.11 1.17 12.39
C GLN A 475 -3.32 2.65 12.05
N SER A 476 -4.39 3.27 12.56
CA SER A 476 -4.78 4.63 12.25
C SER A 476 -3.75 5.69 12.65
N PHE A 477 -3.57 6.67 11.77
CA PHE A 477 -2.82 7.90 12.01
C PHE A 477 -3.47 9.04 11.22
N THR A 478 -3.24 10.27 11.64
CA THR A 478 -3.74 11.46 10.95
C THR A 478 -2.77 11.84 9.84
N ALA A 479 -3.22 11.80 8.58
CA ALA A 479 -2.43 12.35 7.48
C ALA A 479 -2.28 13.88 7.65
N ALA A 480 -1.04 14.35 7.59
CA ALA A 480 -0.68 15.76 7.70
C ALA A 480 -1.17 16.58 6.48
N PRO A 481 -1.28 17.91 6.58
CA PRO A 481 -1.46 18.77 5.42
C PRO A 481 -0.30 18.63 4.42
N GLY A 482 -0.60 18.54 3.12
CA GLY A 482 0.42 18.25 2.10
C GLY A 482 1.56 19.26 2.03
N PHE A 483 1.33 20.53 2.37
CA PHE A 483 2.39 21.55 2.40
C PHE A 483 3.47 21.32 3.49
N LEU A 484 3.22 20.46 4.49
CA LEU A 484 4.24 20.09 5.49
C LEU A 484 5.15 18.95 5.01
N VAL A 485 4.74 18.20 3.99
CA VAL A 485 5.47 17.02 3.50
C VAL A 485 6.94 17.30 3.17
N PRO A 486 7.31 18.41 2.50
CA PRO A 486 8.73 18.74 2.26
C PRO A 486 9.60 18.77 3.53
N ALA A 487 9.05 19.16 4.67
CA ALA A 487 9.73 19.11 5.96
C ALA A 487 9.64 17.72 6.62
N LEU A 488 8.46 17.09 6.60
CA LEU A 488 8.21 15.77 7.20
C LEU A 488 8.98 14.62 6.53
N THR A 489 9.41 14.79 5.27
CA THR A 489 10.23 13.83 4.50
C THR A 489 11.65 14.32 4.25
N SER A 490 12.09 15.40 4.91
CA SER A 490 13.44 16.00 4.73
C SER A 490 14.58 15.05 5.14
N GLU A 491 14.27 14.08 6.00
CA GLU A 491 15.20 13.11 6.59
C GLU A 491 14.93 11.67 6.09
N ALA A 492 14.25 11.53 4.96
CA ALA A 492 14.01 10.23 4.35
C ALA A 492 15.33 9.55 3.93
N GLY A 493 15.39 8.23 4.07
CA GLY A 493 16.60 7.42 3.90
C GLY A 493 17.36 7.17 5.21
N PRO A 494 18.55 6.55 5.15
CA PRO A 494 19.28 6.08 6.32
C PRO A 494 19.78 7.21 7.23
N LEU A 495 19.42 7.14 8.51
CA LEU A 495 19.77 8.15 9.49
C LEU A 495 21.15 7.91 10.11
N ARG A 496 21.90 9.00 10.34
CA ARG A 496 23.22 8.98 11.00
C ARG A 496 23.10 8.98 12.53
N CYS A 497 22.40 7.99 13.09
CA CYS A 497 22.24 7.87 14.54
C CYS A 497 23.60 7.64 15.24
N ARG A 498 23.83 8.34 16.36
CA ARG A 498 25.02 8.12 17.22
C ARG A 498 24.59 7.63 18.61
N VAL A 499 25.35 6.69 19.17
CA VAL A 499 25.10 6.16 20.53
C VAL A 499 25.11 7.30 21.55
N GLY A 500 24.15 7.30 22.47
CA GLY A 500 23.98 8.34 23.50
C GLY A 500 23.46 9.69 23.00
N LYS A 501 23.09 9.81 21.71
CA LYS A 501 22.46 11.00 21.15
C LYS A 501 21.11 10.64 20.53
N ALA A 502 20.17 11.58 20.54
CA ALA A 502 18.95 11.45 19.74
C ALA A 502 19.32 11.26 18.26
N CYS A 503 18.47 10.52 17.53
CA CYS A 503 18.58 10.38 16.09
C CYS A 503 17.64 11.37 15.37
#